data_AF-A0A6N8ATV6-F1
#
_entry.id   AF-A0A6N8ATV6-F1
#
_cell.length_a   1.000
_cell.length_b   1.000
_cell.length_c   1.000
_cell.angle_alpha   90.00
_cell.angle_beta   90.00
_cell.angle_gamma   90.00
#
_symmetry.space_group_name_H-M   'P 1'
#
loop_
_entity.id
_entity.type
_entity.pdbx_description
1 polymer ?
#
loop_
_entity_poly.entity_id
_entity_poly.type
_entity_poly.pdbx_seq_one_letter_code
_entity_poly.pdbx_strand_id
1 'polypeptide(L)'
;MARPENRSQLMDRLGAVQLNTVWSWCAVNDSERRVYFSIWTDNSCTHDGAKAYIVQGPEWGINENGSKSPARNDQDAKLALVFEQGYEPWCYFIEAKDRTAHPREIGSTLTSFVLLLKLDRRADGSIVGTPLKRVEIR
;
A
#
# COMPACT_ATOMS: atom_id res chain seq x y z
N MET A 1 2.55 8.88 23.48
CA MET A 1 3.10 7.63 22.91
C MET A 1 4.29 7.99 22.05
N ALA A 2 5.36 7.19 22.03
CA ALA A 2 6.50 7.42 21.15
C ALA A 2 6.10 7.25 19.68
N ARG A 3 6.77 7.95 18.77
CA ARG A 3 6.55 7.84 17.33
C ARG A 3 6.85 6.40 16.86
N PRO A 4 6.05 5.81 15.96
CA PRO A 4 6.34 4.48 15.45
C PRO A 4 7.68 4.43 14.71
N GLU A 5 8.42 3.34 14.85
CA GLU A 5 9.74 3.14 14.23
C GLU A 5 9.70 2.12 13.10
N ASN A 6 8.65 1.29 13.04
CA ASN A 6 8.49 0.25 12.04
C ASN A 6 7.01 0.08 11.65
N ARG A 7 6.79 -0.76 10.63
CA ARG A 7 5.46 -1.06 10.10
C ARG A 7 4.49 -1.58 11.17
N SER A 8 4.90 -2.52 12.02
CA SER A 8 4.01 -3.09 13.05
C SER A 8 3.53 -2.02 14.02
N GLN A 9 4.45 -1.21 14.55
CA GLN A 9 4.09 -0.11 15.46
C GLN A 9 3.20 0.95 14.77
N LEU A 10 3.40 1.19 13.46
CA LEU A 10 2.55 2.10 12.69
C LEU A 10 1.13 1.54 12.54
N MET A 11 1.00 0.23 12.24
CA MET A 11 -0.31 -0.42 12.11
C MET A 11 -1.05 -0.45 13.44
N ASP A 12 -0.37 -0.80 14.54
CA ASP A 12 -0.92 -0.74 15.90
C ASP A 12 -1.43 0.67 16.22
N ARG A 13 -0.67 1.70 15.84
CA ARG A 13 -1.07 3.10 16.06
C ARG A 13 -2.32 3.49 15.26
N LEU A 14 -2.45 2.96 14.05
CA LEU A 14 -3.56 3.25 13.15
C LEU A 14 -4.79 2.36 13.42
N GLY A 15 -4.71 1.44 14.38
CA GLY A 15 -5.75 0.44 14.64
C GLY A 15 -5.97 -0.49 13.45
N ALA A 16 -4.95 -0.67 12.61
CA ALA A 16 -5.03 -1.43 11.38
C ALA A 16 -4.40 -2.82 11.56
N VAL A 17 -5.02 -3.84 10.98
CA VAL A 17 -4.58 -5.23 11.08
C VAL A 17 -4.10 -5.71 9.72
N GLN A 18 -2.89 -6.27 9.69
CA GLN A 18 -2.38 -7.00 8.52
C GLN A 18 -2.87 -8.44 8.58
N LEU A 19 -3.26 -9.02 7.44
CA LEU A 19 -3.62 -10.44 7.37
C LEU A 19 -2.44 -11.33 7.75
N ASN A 20 -1.23 -10.95 7.31
CA ASN A 20 0.01 -11.58 7.73
C ASN A 20 1.16 -10.57 7.75
N THR A 21 1.86 -10.44 8.88
CA THR A 21 2.92 -9.44 9.05
C THR A 21 4.17 -9.69 8.19
N VAL A 22 4.35 -10.90 7.66
CA VAL A 22 5.50 -11.27 6.83
C VAL A 22 5.27 -10.86 5.38
N TRP A 23 4.12 -11.20 4.80
CA TRP A 23 3.88 -11.06 3.36
C TRP A 23 2.74 -10.11 2.97
N SER A 24 1.92 -9.60 3.90
CA SER A 24 0.89 -8.61 3.54
C SER A 24 1.49 -7.25 3.22
N TRP A 25 1.02 -6.69 2.11
CA TRP A 25 1.34 -5.33 1.62
C TRP A 25 0.23 -4.32 1.94
N CYS A 26 -0.75 -4.74 2.73
CA CYS A 26 -1.83 -3.89 3.17
C CYS A 26 -2.29 -4.26 4.60
N ALA A 27 -2.98 -3.31 5.23
CA ALA A 27 -3.65 -3.49 6.50
C ALA A 27 -5.03 -2.85 6.46
N VAL A 28 -5.95 -3.30 7.31
CA VAL A 28 -7.32 -2.78 7.36
C VAL A 28 -7.67 -2.35 8.77
N ASN A 29 -8.24 -1.15 8.90
CA ASN A 29 -8.98 -0.74 10.09
C ASN A 29 -10.47 -0.77 9.73
N ASP A 30 -11.17 -1.82 10.13
CA ASP A 30 -12.59 -2.00 9.83
C ASP A 30 -13.49 -1.01 10.59
N SER A 31 -13.08 -0.58 11.79
CA SER A 31 -13.87 0.37 12.60
C SER A 31 -13.98 1.74 11.93
N GLU A 32 -12.90 2.19 11.28
CA GLU A 32 -12.84 3.45 10.55
C GLU A 32 -13.05 3.28 9.05
N ARG A 33 -13.24 2.04 8.58
CA ARG A 33 -13.31 1.67 7.15
C ARG A 33 -12.13 2.20 6.34
N ARG A 34 -10.90 1.96 6.81
CA ARG A 34 -9.66 2.40 6.16
C ARG A 34 -8.83 1.21 5.72
N VAL A 35 -8.25 1.30 4.53
CA VAL A 35 -7.22 0.37 4.05
C VAL A 35 -5.91 1.11 3.92
N TYR A 36 -4.83 0.57 4.47
CA TYR A 36 -3.49 1.14 4.40
C TYR A 36 -2.61 0.28 3.50
N PHE A 37 -2.22 0.80 2.34
CA PHE A 37 -1.32 0.14 1.39
C PHE A 37 0.14 0.54 1.64
N SER A 38 1.06 -0.42 1.62
CA SER A 38 2.50 -0.13 1.58
C SER A 38 2.93 0.14 0.14
N ILE A 39 3.58 1.27 -0.10
CA ILE A 39 4.06 1.68 -1.42
C ILE A 39 5.57 1.92 -1.35
N TRP A 40 6.31 1.45 -2.35
CA TRP A 40 7.72 1.79 -2.46
C TRP A 40 7.93 3.29 -2.68
N THR A 41 8.93 3.88 -2.02
CA THR A 41 9.25 5.32 -2.19
C THR A 41 9.59 5.72 -3.62
N ASP A 42 10.09 4.77 -4.42
CA ASP A 42 10.47 4.94 -5.83
C ASP A 42 9.34 4.55 -6.82
N ASN A 43 8.17 4.10 -6.36
CA ASN A 43 7.02 3.77 -7.21
C ASN A 43 6.21 5.01 -7.67
N SER A 44 6.85 6.18 -7.77
CA SER A 44 6.17 7.39 -8.24
C SER A 44 5.96 7.35 -9.76
N CYS A 45 4.82 7.88 -10.20
CA CYS A 45 4.49 8.07 -11.60
C CYS A 45 3.70 9.37 -11.78
N THR A 46 3.35 9.68 -13.03
CA THR A 46 2.38 10.75 -13.35
C THR A 46 1.05 10.11 -13.74
N HIS A 47 -0.06 10.64 -13.25
CA HIS A 47 -1.42 10.26 -13.62
C HIS A 47 -2.27 11.54 -13.74
N ASP A 48 -2.94 11.74 -14.86
CA ASP A 48 -3.79 12.92 -15.12
C ASP A 48 -3.10 14.26 -14.83
N GLY A 49 -1.82 14.35 -15.18
CA GLY A 49 -1.00 15.56 -14.95
C GLY A 49 -0.55 15.78 -13.50
N ALA A 50 -0.90 14.89 -12.56
CA ALA A 50 -0.52 14.96 -11.16
C ALA A 50 0.47 13.86 -10.77
N LYS A 51 1.23 14.10 -9.69
CA LYS A 51 2.06 13.07 -9.07
C LYS A 51 1.17 11.99 -8.47
N ALA A 52 1.44 10.74 -8.84
CA ALA A 52 0.75 9.56 -8.34
C ALA A 52 1.75 8.47 -7.99
N TYR A 53 1.25 7.36 -7.46
CA TYR A 53 2.07 6.20 -7.10
C TYR A 53 1.42 4.92 -7.60
N ILE A 54 2.25 3.97 -8.04
CA ILE A 54 1.78 2.62 -8.38
C ILE A 54 1.54 1.86 -7.07
N VAL A 55 0.26 1.61 -6.78
CA VAL A 55 -0.18 0.81 -5.62
C VAL A 55 -0.06 -0.68 -5.94
N GLN A 56 -0.41 -1.07 -7.17
CA GLN A 56 -0.28 -2.43 -7.67
C GLN A 56 0.00 -2.44 -9.17
N GLY A 57 1.08 -3.10 -9.60
CA GLY A 57 1.35 -3.37 -11.02
C GLY A 57 0.54 -4.59 -11.53
N PRO A 58 0.27 -4.69 -12.83
CA PRO A 58 -0.57 -5.76 -13.38
C PRO A 58 -0.01 -7.16 -13.09
N GLU A 59 1.29 -7.34 -13.34
CA GLU A 59 2.01 -8.62 -13.17
C GLU A 59 2.50 -8.87 -11.74
N TRP A 60 2.36 -7.90 -10.82
CA TRP A 60 2.93 -8.03 -9.49
C TRP A 60 2.28 -9.18 -8.71
N GLY A 61 3.12 -10.10 -8.21
CA GLY A 61 2.67 -11.24 -7.43
C GLY A 61 1.86 -12.26 -8.24
N ILE A 62 2.00 -12.26 -9.57
CA ILE A 62 1.50 -13.28 -10.50
C ILE A 62 2.71 -14.10 -10.97
N ASN A 63 2.59 -15.43 -10.99
CA ASN A 63 3.64 -16.30 -11.51
C ASN A 63 3.43 -16.64 -13.00
N GLU A 64 4.37 -17.37 -13.61
CA GLU A 64 4.33 -17.74 -15.04
C GLU A 64 3.07 -18.53 -15.43
N ASN A 65 2.44 -19.23 -14.48
CA ASN A 65 1.21 -19.99 -14.71
C ASN A 65 -0.07 -19.16 -14.49
N GLY A 66 0.07 -17.85 -14.21
CA GLY A 66 -1.05 -16.95 -13.93
C GLY A 66 -1.59 -17.03 -12.49
N SER A 67 -0.98 -17.84 -11.62
CA SER A 67 -1.41 -17.96 -10.23
C SER A 67 -0.95 -16.77 -9.39
N LYS A 68 -1.87 -16.26 -8.58
CA LYS A 68 -1.61 -15.15 -7.65
C LYS A 68 -0.97 -15.65 -6.36
N SER A 69 0.07 -14.96 -5.93
CA SER A 69 0.67 -15.08 -4.60
C SER A 69 -0.34 -14.75 -3.47
N PRO A 70 -0.12 -15.22 -2.23
CA PRO A 70 -0.94 -14.84 -1.08
C PRO A 70 -1.02 -13.31 -0.88
N ALA A 71 0.11 -12.62 -1.06
CA ALA A 71 0.20 -11.16 -1.02
C ALA A 71 -0.69 -10.48 -2.06
N ARG A 72 -0.70 -10.99 -3.30
CA ARG A 72 -1.56 -10.46 -4.37
C ARG A 72 -3.03 -10.70 -4.08
N ASN A 73 -3.41 -11.89 -3.60
CA ASN A 73 -4.80 -12.18 -3.23
C ASN A 73 -5.29 -11.29 -2.07
N ASP A 74 -4.46 -11.08 -1.06
CA ASP A 74 -4.76 -10.18 0.05
C ASP A 74 -4.96 -8.75 -0.44
N GLN A 75 -4.04 -8.25 -1.26
CA GLN A 75 -4.14 -6.89 -1.79
C GLN A 75 -5.35 -6.70 -2.72
N ASP A 76 -5.65 -7.67 -3.59
CA ASP A 76 -6.86 -7.65 -4.43
C ASP A 76 -8.14 -7.60 -3.57
N ALA A 77 -8.22 -8.38 -2.49
CA ALA A 77 -9.36 -8.34 -1.57
C ALA A 77 -9.50 -6.96 -0.89
N LYS A 78 -8.39 -6.30 -0.56
CA LYS A 78 -8.40 -4.97 0.09
C LYS A 78 -8.70 -3.86 -0.90
N LEU A 79 -8.30 -4.00 -2.16
CA LEU A 79 -8.74 -3.14 -3.25
C LEU A 79 -10.25 -3.27 -3.48
N ALA A 80 -10.84 -4.46 -3.35
CA ALA A 80 -12.30 -4.64 -3.42
C ALA A 80 -13.02 -3.88 -2.29
N LEU A 81 -12.48 -3.88 -1.05
CA LEU A 81 -13.04 -3.04 0.03
C LEU A 81 -13.11 -1.56 -0.36
N VAL A 82 -12.08 -1.04 -1.03
CA VAL A 82 -12.03 0.36 -1.47
C VAL A 82 -13.01 0.61 -2.62
N PHE A 83 -12.88 -0.15 -3.71
CA PHE A 83 -13.63 0.10 -4.94
C PHE A 83 -15.12 -0.23 -4.84
N GLU A 84 -15.48 -1.25 -4.06
CA GLU A 84 -16.83 -1.81 -4.04
C GLU A 84 -17.56 -1.51 -2.73
N GLN A 85 -16.81 -1.32 -1.64
CA GLN A 85 -17.38 -1.11 -0.31
C GLN A 85 -17.09 0.28 0.25
N GLY A 86 -16.39 1.16 -0.48
CA GLY A 86 -16.19 2.54 -0.06
C GLY A 86 -15.30 2.71 1.16
N TYR A 87 -14.34 1.81 1.39
CA TYR A 87 -13.26 2.04 2.35
C TYR A 87 -12.34 3.15 1.83
N GLU A 88 -11.80 3.97 2.74
CA GLU A 88 -10.83 4.98 2.37
C GLU A 88 -9.45 4.34 2.07
N PRO A 89 -8.83 4.62 0.91
CA PRO A 89 -7.52 4.11 0.58
C PRO A 89 -6.43 5.05 1.08
N TRP A 90 -5.74 4.63 2.13
CA TRP A 90 -4.57 5.29 2.68
C TRP A 90 -3.29 4.57 2.27
N CYS A 91 -2.15 5.24 2.34
CA CYS A 91 -0.85 4.60 2.17
C CYS A 91 0.21 5.13 3.13
N TYR A 92 1.24 4.31 3.31
CA TYR A 92 2.52 4.68 3.89
C TYR A 92 3.64 4.18 2.98
N PHE A 93 4.84 4.74 3.15
CA PHE A 93 5.96 4.42 2.28
C PHE A 93 6.93 3.44 2.93
N ILE A 94 7.53 2.60 2.09
CA ILE A 94 8.59 1.68 2.44
C ILE A 94 9.78 1.88 1.51
N GLU A 95 10.98 1.68 2.04
CA GLU A 95 12.21 1.75 1.26
C GLU A 95 12.80 0.36 1.12
N ALA A 96 13.29 0.03 -0.07
CA ALA A 96 13.96 -1.24 -0.30
C ALA A 96 15.36 -1.23 0.36
N LYS A 97 15.80 -2.38 0.89
CA LYS A 97 17.21 -2.59 1.31
C LYS A 97 18.15 -2.38 0.12
N ASP A 98 17.76 -2.96 -1.02
CA ASP A 98 18.43 -2.83 -2.31
C ASP A 98 17.34 -2.58 -3.37
N ARG A 99 17.46 -1.45 -4.08
CA ARG A 99 16.50 -1.04 -5.12
C ARG A 99 16.65 -1.84 -6.42
N THR A 100 17.80 -2.47 -6.62
CA THR A 100 18.15 -3.26 -7.80
C THR A 100 17.82 -4.75 -7.65
N ALA A 101 17.51 -5.20 -6.42
CA ALA A 101 17.18 -6.58 -6.13
C ALA A 101 15.80 -6.98 -6.70
N HIS A 102 15.70 -8.24 -7.15
CA HIS A 102 14.47 -8.85 -7.64
C HIS A 102 14.38 -10.30 -7.12
N PRO A 103 13.56 -10.60 -6.09
CA PRO A 103 12.61 -9.71 -5.41
C PRO A 103 13.28 -8.68 -4.48
N ARG A 104 12.57 -7.56 -4.22
CA ARG A 104 12.99 -6.51 -3.27
C ARG A 104 12.58 -6.85 -1.85
N GLU A 105 13.42 -6.50 -0.88
CA GLU A 105 13.12 -6.58 0.55
C GLU A 105 12.94 -5.19 1.17
N ILE A 106 12.04 -5.09 2.15
CA ILE A 106 11.85 -3.85 2.92
C ILE A 106 13.06 -3.63 3.83
N GLY A 107 13.69 -2.47 3.70
CA GLY A 107 14.76 -1.99 4.59
C GLY A 107 14.24 -1.08 5.68
N SER A 108 13.34 -0.15 5.35
CA SER A 108 12.77 0.80 6.30
C SER A 108 11.29 1.10 5.99
N THR A 109 10.58 1.65 6.98
CA THR A 109 9.21 2.17 6.82
C THR A 109 9.19 3.63 7.21
N LEU A 110 8.64 4.49 6.35
CA LEU A 110 8.42 5.90 6.67
C LEU A 110 7.16 6.01 7.53
N THR A 111 7.35 6.21 8.82
CA THR A 111 6.28 6.21 9.83
C THR A 111 5.78 7.59 10.22
N SER A 112 6.39 8.68 9.71
CA SER A 112 6.00 10.05 10.10
C SER A 112 4.63 10.47 9.59
N PHE A 113 4.11 9.83 8.55
CA PHE A 113 2.89 10.28 7.91
C PHE A 113 2.24 9.16 7.11
N VAL A 114 0.95 9.34 6.85
CA VAL A 114 0.18 8.58 5.86
C VAL A 114 -0.46 9.52 4.86
N LEU A 115 -0.75 9.03 3.65
CA LEU A 115 -1.46 9.77 2.62
C LEU A 115 -2.82 9.13 2.33
N LEU A 116 -3.88 9.93 2.28
CA LEU A 116 -5.12 9.53 1.63
C LEU A 116 -4.90 9.58 0.12
N LEU A 117 -5.40 8.57 -0.58
CA LEU A 117 -5.29 8.44 -2.03
C LEU A 117 -6.66 8.58 -2.70
N LYS A 118 -6.66 8.98 -3.95
CA LYS A 118 -7.69 8.64 -4.94
C LYS A 118 -7.16 7.45 -5.73
N LEU A 119 -7.84 6.31 -5.70
CA LEU A 119 -7.45 5.15 -6.50
C LEU A 119 -8.13 5.15 -7.85
N ASP A 120 -7.35 4.84 -8.88
CA ASP A 120 -7.84 4.68 -10.25
C ASP A 120 -7.28 3.37 -10.86
N ARG A 121 -8.11 2.66 -11.61
CA ARG A 121 -7.70 1.49 -12.40
C ARG A 121 -7.30 1.96 -13.79
N ARG A 122 -6.07 1.67 -14.21
CA ARG A 122 -5.61 1.99 -15.57
C ARG A 122 -5.98 0.87 -16.55
N ALA A 123 -5.97 1.22 -17.83
CA ALA A 123 -6.26 0.27 -18.92
C ALA A 123 -5.26 -0.90 -18.98
N ASP A 124 -4.03 -0.70 -18.51
CA ASP A 124 -3.00 -1.74 -18.42
C ASP A 124 -3.20 -2.68 -17.21
N GLY A 125 -4.25 -2.50 -16.42
CA GLY A 125 -4.54 -3.30 -15.22
C GLY A 125 -3.77 -2.86 -13.96
N SER A 126 -2.93 -1.83 -14.04
CA SER A 126 -2.31 -1.24 -12.86
C SER A 126 -3.32 -0.43 -12.03
N ILE A 127 -3.06 -0.38 -10.72
CA ILE A 127 -3.77 0.47 -9.78
C ILE A 127 -2.84 1.60 -9.36
N VAL A 128 -3.31 2.82 -9.53
CA VAL A 128 -2.57 4.02 -9.13
C VAL A 128 -3.31 4.81 -8.06
N GLY A 129 -2.53 5.43 -7.19
CA GLY A 129 -3.01 6.28 -6.11
C GLY A 129 -2.49 7.70 -6.25
N THR A 130 -3.40 8.65 -6.46
CA THR A 130 -3.09 10.08 -6.46
C THR A 130 -3.29 10.64 -5.05
N PRO A 131 -2.27 11.22 -4.40
CA PRO A 131 -2.41 11.77 -3.05
C PRO A 131 -3.43 12.91 -2.98
N LEU A 132 -4.33 12.84 -2.00
CA LEU A 132 -5.33 13.86 -1.71
C LEU A 132 -5.03 14.62 -0.42
N LYS A 133 -4.61 13.92 0.63
CA LYS A 133 -4.38 14.47 1.96
C LYS A 133 -3.19 13.80 2.63
N ARG A 134 -2.40 14.57 3.35
CA ARG A 134 -1.31 14.06 4.20
C ARG A 134 -1.68 14.23 5.67
N VAL A 135 -1.45 13.19 6.47
CA VAL A 135 -1.64 13.22 7.92
C VAL A 135 -0.35 12.82 8.60
N GLU A 136 0.17 13.69 9.45
CA GLU A 136 1.35 13.41 10.28
C GLU A 136 0.98 12.48 11.45
N ILE A 137 1.85 11.51 11.70
CA ILE A 137 1.80 10.57 12.82
C ILE A 137 2.76 11.07 13.90
N ARG A 138 2.20 11.43 15.06
CA ARG A 138 2.94 11.93 16.22
C ARG A 138 3.26 10.82 17.21
#